data_AF-A0A556TNM8-F1
#
_entry.id   AF-A0A556TNM8-F1
#
_cell.length_a   1.000
_cell.length_b   1.000
_cell.length_c   1.000
_cell.angle_alpha   90.00
_cell.angle_beta   90.00
_cell.angle_gamma   90.00
#
_symmetry.space_group_name_H-M   'P 1'
#
loop_
_entity.id
_entity.type
_entity.pdbx_description
1 polymer ?
#
loop_
_entity_poly.entity_id
_entity_poly.type
_entity_poly.pdbx_seq_one_letter_code
_entity_poly.pdbx_strand_id
1 'polypeptide(L)'
;MASDINYQDGPVFPQINESPGDDNDEPVHPNSPSRRQSEYERIGGRAGSSFLQTLIHLLKGNIGTGLLGLPLAVKNAGLLMGPLSLLVMGIIAVHCMHILVKCSHHLSAKVGKPFLSYGEAMEYGMENVSWLRRHSIWGRRLVNLFLIITQLGFCCVYFVFLSDNVKQVIEAANGTTMNCDTNETAVIVPSFDSRIYMLIFLPFIIALVFTRNLKYLAPFSFMANVVMCVSLVLIYYYCLMVLPLENKMQKPQNFSKVLYSGMGIVTMLYISLGTIGYVCFGGRIGGSITLNLPDCWMYQIVKLLYSLGIYITYALQFYVPAEILIPPAVARVRPRLALLVDLGIRVGLVLLTCALAILIPELDLVISLVGSISSSALALIFPPLLQIITFHTEGISNWFLIKNFAISFLGLVGFVAGTYISIVEIIHRSHSKRSGTLQVFW
;
A
#
# COMPACT_ATOMS: atom_id res chain seq x y z
N MET A 1 -37.37 9.45 -45.60
CA MET A 1 -38.48 8.48 -45.53
C MET A 1 -37.87 7.14 -45.16
N ALA A 2 -38.51 6.37 -44.29
CA ALA A 2 -37.88 5.19 -43.66
C ALA A 2 -38.06 3.90 -44.48
N SER A 3 -37.13 2.96 -44.27
CA SER A 3 -37.28 1.53 -44.56
C SER A 3 -36.49 0.76 -43.50
N ASP A 4 -37.18 0.02 -42.63
CA ASP A 4 -36.58 -0.71 -41.52
C ASP A 4 -35.89 -2.00 -41.96
N ILE A 5 -34.82 -2.39 -41.26
CA ILE A 5 -34.30 -3.77 -41.29
C ILE A 5 -34.27 -4.28 -39.85
N ASN A 6 -35.11 -5.27 -39.58
CA ASN A 6 -35.28 -5.88 -38.27
C ASN A 6 -34.06 -6.75 -37.90
N TYR A 7 -33.64 -6.69 -36.64
CA TYR A 7 -32.49 -7.47 -36.13
C TYR A 7 -32.89 -8.23 -34.85
N GLN A 8 -33.74 -9.24 -35.02
CA GLN A 8 -34.03 -10.23 -33.99
C GLN A 8 -33.18 -11.47 -34.24
N ASP A 9 -32.23 -11.74 -33.34
CA ASP A 9 -32.11 -13.03 -32.67
C ASP A 9 -30.97 -12.98 -31.64
N GLY A 10 -31.34 -13.07 -30.36
CA GLY A 10 -30.43 -13.22 -29.23
C GLY A 10 -30.97 -14.31 -28.30
N PRO A 11 -30.12 -15.18 -27.72
CA PRO A 11 -30.58 -16.36 -27.01
C PRO A 11 -31.41 -16.00 -25.77
N VAL A 12 -32.59 -16.62 -25.67
CA VAL A 12 -33.54 -16.42 -24.58
C VAL A 12 -33.03 -17.08 -23.29
N PHE A 13 -32.90 -16.29 -22.23
CA PHE A 13 -32.72 -16.81 -20.87
C PHE A 13 -34.09 -17.07 -20.21
N PRO A 14 -34.34 -18.26 -19.64
CA PRO A 14 -35.57 -18.52 -18.89
C PRO A 14 -35.69 -17.63 -17.66
N GLN A 15 -36.81 -16.93 -17.50
CA GLN A 15 -37.19 -16.32 -16.23
C GLN A 15 -37.87 -17.39 -15.36
N ILE A 16 -37.38 -17.57 -14.14
CA ILE A 16 -38.05 -18.38 -13.12
C ILE A 16 -38.80 -17.41 -12.21
N ASN A 17 -40.13 -17.55 -12.15
CA ASN A 17 -40.97 -16.83 -11.20
C ASN A 17 -40.84 -17.45 -9.80
N GLU A 18 -40.63 -16.63 -8.78
CA GLU A 18 -40.80 -17.02 -7.38
C GLU A 18 -42.24 -16.76 -6.94
N SER A 19 -42.93 -17.81 -6.46
CA SER A 19 -44.17 -17.73 -5.68
C SER A 19 -44.10 -18.78 -4.55
N PRO A 20 -44.72 -18.56 -3.38
CA PRO A 20 -44.22 -19.15 -2.14
C PRO A 20 -44.98 -20.39 -1.64
N GLY A 21 -44.22 -21.34 -1.10
CA GLY A 21 -44.64 -22.26 -0.03
C GLY A 21 -45.38 -23.53 -0.44
N ASP A 22 -44.76 -24.68 -0.14
CA ASP A 22 -45.34 -25.66 0.80
C ASP A 22 -44.19 -26.47 1.46
N ASP A 23 -44.43 -27.06 2.62
CA ASP A 23 -43.49 -27.96 3.31
C ASP A 23 -43.68 -29.43 2.83
N ASN A 24 -42.69 -30.30 3.09
CA ASN A 24 -42.85 -31.72 3.53
C ASN A 24 -41.49 -32.47 3.55
N ASP A 25 -41.31 -33.37 4.53
CA ASP A 25 -40.11 -34.20 4.73
C ASP A 25 -40.06 -35.46 3.84
N GLU A 26 -38.85 -35.97 3.55
CA GLU A 26 -38.50 -37.42 3.55
C GLU A 26 -36.94 -37.62 3.39
N PRO A 27 -36.37 -38.83 3.63
CA PRO A 27 -35.23 -38.94 4.56
C PRO A 27 -33.80 -39.07 3.99
N VAL A 28 -32.84 -39.06 4.93
CA VAL A 28 -31.38 -39.06 4.76
C VAL A 28 -30.81 -40.40 4.26
N HIS A 29 -30.01 -40.35 3.18
CA HIS A 29 -29.01 -41.37 2.85
C HIS A 29 -27.59 -40.95 3.29
N PRO A 30 -26.88 -41.73 4.13
CA PRO A 30 -25.51 -41.41 4.54
C PRO A 30 -24.44 -41.91 3.55
N ASN A 31 -23.21 -41.40 3.72
CA ASN A 31 -21.94 -41.78 3.07
C ASN A 31 -21.55 -41.09 1.75
N SER A 32 -21.23 -39.80 1.84
CA SER A 32 -20.04 -39.27 1.14
C SER A 32 -19.12 -38.56 2.16
N PRO A 33 -17.78 -38.60 2.00
CA PRO A 33 -16.88 -38.02 2.99
C PRO A 33 -17.01 -36.50 3.01
N SER A 34 -17.51 -35.96 4.12
CA SER A 34 -17.83 -34.54 4.28
C SER A 34 -16.57 -33.67 4.27
N ARG A 35 -16.17 -33.26 3.07
CA ARG A 35 -15.15 -32.24 2.83
C ARG A 35 -15.67 -30.92 3.39
N ARG A 36 -15.40 -30.67 4.68
CA ARG A 36 -15.69 -29.40 5.39
C ARG A 36 -14.90 -28.27 4.74
N GLN A 37 -15.42 -27.78 3.64
CA GLN A 37 -14.98 -26.59 2.94
C GLN A 37 -15.35 -25.42 3.86
N SER A 38 -14.38 -24.95 4.65
CA SER A 38 -14.59 -23.86 5.60
C SER A 38 -15.16 -22.66 4.85
N GLU A 39 -16.34 -22.22 5.25
CA GLU A 39 -17.09 -21.16 4.58
C GLU A 39 -16.45 -19.79 4.86
N TYR A 40 -15.35 -19.54 4.14
CA TYR A 40 -14.75 -18.22 4.01
C TYR A 40 -15.70 -17.36 3.18
N GLU A 41 -16.68 -16.78 3.87
CA GLU A 41 -17.68 -15.86 3.31
C GLU A 41 -16.97 -14.74 2.55
N ARG A 42 -16.92 -14.85 1.21
CA ARG A 42 -16.27 -13.86 0.36
C ARG A 42 -16.95 -12.50 0.53
N ILE A 43 -16.17 -11.49 0.89
CA ILE A 43 -16.61 -10.09 0.93
C ILE A 43 -16.99 -9.65 -0.49
N GLY A 44 -18.26 -9.78 -0.85
CA GLY A 44 -18.74 -9.49 -2.21
C GLY A 44 -20.23 -9.74 -2.50
N GLY A 45 -21.00 -10.32 -1.58
CA GLY A 45 -22.37 -10.79 -1.87
C GLY A 45 -23.37 -9.75 -2.39
N ARG A 46 -23.47 -8.56 -1.78
CA ARG A 46 -24.45 -7.52 -2.18
C ARG A 46 -23.86 -6.09 -2.16
N ALA A 47 -24.11 -5.34 -3.26
CA ALA A 47 -23.64 -3.99 -3.63
C ALA A 47 -22.11 -3.79 -3.85
N GLY A 48 -21.71 -3.23 -5.02
CA GLY A 48 -20.32 -2.97 -5.49
C GLY A 48 -19.67 -1.67 -4.94
N SER A 49 -18.56 -1.12 -5.52
CA SER A 49 -17.58 -0.06 -5.01
C SER A 49 -17.53 1.46 -5.52
N SER A 50 -18.08 2.58 -4.95
CA SER A 50 -18.61 3.76 -5.77
C SER A 50 -17.65 4.71 -6.56
N PHE A 51 -18.12 5.83 -7.15
CA PHE A 51 -17.27 6.76 -7.92
C PHE A 51 -16.34 7.58 -7.02
N LEU A 52 -16.93 8.43 -6.17
CA LEU A 52 -16.30 9.21 -5.08
C LEU A 52 -15.68 8.26 -4.04
N GLN A 53 -15.54 6.97 -4.29
CA GLN A 53 -15.81 6.00 -3.25
C GLN A 53 -14.87 4.78 -3.33
N THR A 54 -14.82 4.11 -4.49
CA THR A 54 -13.55 3.53 -4.98
C THR A 54 -12.41 4.54 -4.80
N LEU A 55 -12.70 5.83 -4.95
CA LEU A 55 -11.71 6.88 -4.78
C LEU A 55 -11.24 7.11 -3.33
N ILE A 56 -12.03 6.93 -2.25
CA ILE A 56 -11.38 6.92 -0.91
C ILE A 56 -10.50 5.69 -0.75
N HIS A 57 -10.88 4.55 -1.34
CA HIS A 57 -10.05 3.34 -1.31
C HIS A 57 -8.74 3.49 -2.11
N LEU A 58 -8.76 4.21 -3.24
CA LEU A 58 -7.54 4.58 -3.98
C LEU A 58 -6.70 5.62 -3.22
N LEU A 59 -7.32 6.67 -2.65
CA LEU A 59 -6.62 7.67 -1.83
C LEU A 59 -5.95 7.00 -0.63
N LYS A 60 -6.70 6.25 0.19
CA LYS A 60 -6.22 5.46 1.33
C LYS A 60 -5.15 4.43 0.92
N GLY A 61 -5.27 3.84 -0.27
CA GLY A 61 -4.29 2.87 -0.77
C GLY A 61 -2.95 3.48 -1.17
N ASN A 62 -2.89 4.79 -1.45
CA ASN A 62 -1.67 5.51 -1.82
C ASN A 62 -1.14 6.40 -0.69
N ILE A 63 -2.02 7.07 0.07
CA ILE A 63 -1.67 7.96 1.18
C ILE A 63 -1.20 7.13 2.38
N GLY A 64 0.12 7.02 2.52
CA GLY A 64 0.80 6.41 3.67
C GLY A 64 2.01 7.24 4.11
N THR A 65 2.86 6.70 4.98
CA THR A 65 4.07 7.38 5.51
C THR A 65 5.00 7.94 4.43
N GLY A 66 5.08 7.32 3.25
CA GLY A 66 5.88 7.81 2.12
C GLY A 66 5.54 9.24 1.69
N LEU A 67 4.28 9.68 1.84
CA LEU A 67 3.86 11.07 1.60
C LEU A 67 4.64 12.06 2.48
N LEU A 68 4.85 11.71 3.75
CA LEU A 68 5.48 12.59 4.74
C LEU A 68 6.98 12.79 4.49
N GLY A 69 7.63 11.89 3.72
CA GLY A 69 9.03 11.99 3.29
C GLY A 69 9.24 12.76 1.97
N LEU A 70 8.17 13.11 1.23
CA LEU A 70 8.30 13.86 -0.03
C LEU A 70 9.00 15.21 0.09
N PRO A 71 8.89 15.99 1.18
CA PRO A 71 9.68 17.21 1.36
C PRO A 71 11.20 16.95 1.36
N LEU A 72 11.65 15.83 1.92
CA LEU A 72 13.06 15.42 1.87
C LEU A 72 13.46 14.96 0.46
N ALA A 73 12.55 14.31 -0.28
CA ALA A 73 12.78 14.01 -1.69
C ALA A 73 12.91 15.28 -2.55
N VAL A 74 12.09 16.31 -2.30
CA VAL A 74 12.19 17.62 -2.99
C VAL A 74 13.43 18.40 -2.56
N LYS A 75 13.86 18.32 -1.29
CA LYS A 75 15.18 18.83 -0.84
C LYS A 75 16.32 18.19 -1.64
N ASN A 76 16.31 16.86 -1.78
CA ASN A 76 17.39 16.12 -2.45
C ASN A 76 17.38 16.28 -3.98
N ALA A 77 16.21 16.46 -4.60
CA ALA A 77 16.09 16.72 -6.04
C ALA A 77 16.22 18.21 -6.41
N GLY A 78 16.03 19.12 -5.46
CA GLY A 78 15.96 20.57 -5.68
C GLY A 78 14.55 21.06 -6.08
N LEU A 79 14.28 22.34 -5.79
CA LEU A 79 12.93 22.93 -5.85
C LEU A 79 12.27 22.91 -7.24
N LEU A 80 13.05 22.82 -8.33
CA LEU A 80 12.52 22.71 -9.70
C LEU A 80 12.36 21.24 -10.14
N MET A 81 13.40 20.41 -9.97
CA MET A 81 13.41 19.03 -10.46
C MET A 81 12.59 18.08 -9.56
N GLY A 82 12.44 18.37 -8.27
CA GLY A 82 11.57 17.61 -7.36
C GLY A 82 10.10 17.62 -7.82
N PRO A 83 9.42 18.78 -7.91
CA PRO A 83 8.04 18.86 -8.38
C PRO A 83 7.84 18.33 -9.80
N LEU A 84 8.79 18.60 -10.70
CA LEU A 84 8.75 18.11 -12.09
C LEU A 84 8.87 16.59 -12.17
N SER A 85 9.80 15.98 -11.43
CA SER A 85 9.96 14.52 -11.40
C SER A 85 8.79 13.82 -10.70
N LEU A 86 8.22 14.40 -9.63
CA LEU A 86 6.98 13.91 -9.02
C LEU A 86 5.81 13.92 -10.01
N LEU A 87 5.65 14.97 -10.82
CA LEU A 87 4.63 15.05 -11.86
C LEU A 87 4.82 13.98 -12.96
N VAL A 88 6.04 13.87 -13.49
CA VAL A 88 6.37 12.90 -14.56
C VAL A 88 6.20 11.46 -14.05
N MET A 89 6.72 11.14 -12.87
CA MET A 89 6.58 9.81 -12.27
C MET A 89 5.12 9.50 -11.90
N GLY A 90 4.34 10.50 -11.46
CA GLY A 90 2.90 10.38 -11.29
C GLY A 90 2.20 9.96 -12.59
N ILE A 91 2.39 10.71 -13.68
CA ILE A 91 1.79 10.40 -14.99
C ILE A 91 2.16 8.98 -15.46
N ILE A 92 3.42 8.58 -15.33
CA ILE A 92 3.89 7.24 -15.72
C ILE A 92 3.27 6.16 -14.83
N ALA A 93 3.22 6.35 -13.51
CA ALA A 93 2.61 5.39 -12.59
C ALA A 93 1.11 5.19 -12.87
N VAL A 94 0.35 6.26 -13.14
CA VAL A 94 -1.08 6.18 -13.48
C VAL A 94 -1.30 5.43 -14.80
N HIS A 95 -0.47 5.70 -15.81
CA HIS A 95 -0.48 4.96 -17.06
C HIS A 95 -0.21 3.47 -16.85
N CYS A 96 0.74 3.12 -15.96
CA CYS A 96 1.05 1.74 -15.62
C CYS A 96 -0.06 1.04 -14.81
N MET A 97 -0.74 1.74 -13.89
CA MET A 97 -1.94 1.23 -13.21
C MET A 97 -3.07 0.95 -14.22
N HIS A 98 -3.30 1.87 -15.16
CA HIS A 98 -4.30 1.69 -16.21
C HIS A 98 -3.94 0.52 -17.16
N ILE A 99 -2.66 0.34 -17.50
CA ILE A 99 -2.16 -0.82 -18.23
C ILE A 99 -2.48 -2.12 -17.47
N LEU A 100 -2.12 -2.20 -16.18
CA LEU A 100 -2.33 -3.39 -15.36
C LEU A 100 -3.81 -3.76 -15.26
N VAL A 101 -4.68 -2.78 -15.02
CA VAL A 101 -6.13 -2.96 -14.96
C VAL A 101 -6.69 -3.42 -16.30
N LYS A 102 -6.26 -2.85 -17.43
CA LYS A 102 -6.68 -3.29 -18.77
C LYS A 102 -6.26 -4.74 -19.06
N CYS A 103 -5.01 -5.11 -18.73
CA CYS A 103 -4.52 -6.48 -18.94
C CYS A 103 -5.27 -7.47 -18.05
N SER A 104 -5.49 -7.12 -16.78
CA SER A 104 -6.26 -7.92 -15.83
C SER A 104 -7.68 -8.18 -16.34
N HIS A 105 -8.43 -7.16 -16.77
CA HIS A 105 -9.77 -7.35 -17.33
C HIS A 105 -9.79 -8.22 -18.60
N HIS A 106 -8.84 -8.04 -19.52
CA HIS A 106 -8.74 -8.84 -20.75
C HIS A 106 -8.50 -10.32 -20.45
N LEU A 107 -7.59 -10.62 -19.53
CA LEU A 107 -7.31 -11.99 -19.08
C LEU A 107 -8.46 -12.55 -18.24
N SER A 108 -9.13 -11.75 -17.42
CA SER A 108 -10.28 -12.17 -16.62
C SER A 108 -11.42 -12.66 -17.51
N ALA A 109 -11.69 -11.95 -18.61
CA ALA A 109 -12.65 -12.36 -19.63
C ALA A 109 -12.22 -13.65 -20.37
N LYS A 110 -10.95 -13.75 -20.79
CA LYS A 110 -10.42 -14.97 -21.46
C LYS A 110 -10.41 -16.22 -20.55
N VAL A 111 -10.26 -16.05 -19.24
CA VAL A 111 -10.17 -17.15 -18.25
C VAL A 111 -11.52 -17.45 -17.56
N GLY A 112 -12.56 -16.63 -17.79
CA GLY A 112 -13.88 -16.81 -17.16
C GLY A 112 -13.90 -16.53 -15.64
N LYS A 113 -12.89 -15.84 -15.11
CA LYS A 113 -12.82 -15.42 -13.70
C LYS A 113 -13.43 -14.02 -13.54
N PRO A 114 -14.14 -13.71 -12.44
CA PRO A 114 -14.66 -12.36 -12.18
C PRO A 114 -13.58 -11.35 -11.73
N PHE A 115 -12.43 -11.84 -11.28
CA PHE A 115 -11.29 -11.06 -10.81
C PHE A 115 -10.00 -11.88 -10.95
N LEU A 116 -8.88 -11.19 -11.18
CA LEU A 116 -7.53 -11.73 -11.15
C LEU A 116 -6.64 -10.91 -10.20
N SER A 117 -5.97 -11.58 -9.27
CA SER A 117 -4.87 -10.95 -8.51
C SER A 117 -3.69 -10.63 -9.43
N TYR A 118 -2.81 -9.70 -9.05
CA TYR A 118 -1.67 -9.31 -9.89
C TYR A 118 -0.76 -10.50 -10.23
N GLY A 119 -0.50 -11.39 -9.25
CA GLY A 119 0.25 -12.62 -9.48
C GLY A 119 -0.43 -13.58 -10.49
N GLU A 120 -1.76 -13.72 -10.44
CA GLU A 120 -2.51 -14.50 -11.43
C GLU A 120 -2.57 -13.83 -12.81
N ALA A 121 -2.68 -12.50 -12.87
CA ALA A 121 -2.65 -11.78 -14.15
C ALA A 121 -1.30 -11.97 -14.86
N MET A 122 -0.18 -12.01 -14.12
CA MET A 122 1.12 -12.38 -14.67
C MET A 122 1.18 -13.86 -15.10
N GLU A 123 0.62 -14.77 -14.30
CA GLU A 123 0.53 -16.21 -14.61
C GLU A 123 -0.20 -16.45 -15.95
N TYR A 124 -1.48 -16.06 -16.03
CA TYR A 124 -2.29 -16.24 -17.23
C TYR A 124 -1.81 -15.40 -18.41
N GLY A 125 -1.16 -14.25 -18.16
CA GLY A 125 -0.44 -13.51 -19.19
C GLY A 125 0.62 -14.40 -19.85
N MET A 126 1.55 -14.92 -19.05
CA MET A 126 2.67 -15.76 -19.52
C MET A 126 2.21 -17.06 -20.20
N GLU A 127 1.05 -17.60 -19.86
CA GLU A 127 0.51 -18.82 -20.48
C GLU A 127 0.12 -18.64 -21.96
N ASN A 128 -0.15 -17.42 -22.41
CA ASN A 128 -0.43 -17.13 -23.83
C ASN A 128 0.82 -17.24 -24.72
N VAL A 129 2.03 -17.21 -24.16
CA VAL A 129 3.29 -17.22 -24.93
C VAL A 129 3.94 -18.59 -24.80
N SER A 130 4.11 -19.28 -25.94
CA SER A 130 4.49 -20.71 -26.00
C SER A 130 5.74 -21.10 -25.20
N TRP A 131 6.82 -20.31 -25.29
CA TRP A 131 8.06 -20.50 -24.52
C TRP A 131 7.89 -20.17 -23.03
N LEU A 132 7.07 -19.17 -22.72
CA LEU A 132 6.89 -18.58 -21.40
C LEU A 132 5.90 -19.39 -20.53
N ARG A 133 4.97 -20.11 -21.18
CA ARG A 133 3.95 -20.98 -20.57
C ARG A 133 4.50 -22.05 -19.62
N ARG A 134 5.71 -22.58 -19.86
CA ARG A 134 6.36 -23.53 -18.94
C ARG A 134 6.79 -22.87 -17.61
N HIS A 135 6.86 -21.54 -17.58
CA HIS A 135 7.38 -20.74 -16.47
C HIS A 135 6.35 -19.76 -15.89
N SER A 136 5.05 -19.83 -16.25
CA SER A 136 4.00 -18.92 -15.77
C SER A 136 3.95 -18.80 -14.25
N ILE A 137 4.01 -19.94 -13.56
CA ILE A 137 4.06 -20.05 -12.10
C ILE A 137 5.23 -19.29 -11.46
N TRP A 138 6.35 -19.09 -12.17
CA TRP A 138 7.48 -18.29 -11.69
C TRP A 138 7.18 -16.79 -11.77
N GLY A 139 6.46 -16.32 -12.78
CA GLY A 139 5.97 -14.94 -12.85
C GLY A 139 5.04 -14.61 -11.69
N ARG A 140 4.10 -15.51 -11.37
CA ARG A 140 3.23 -15.39 -10.18
C ARG A 140 4.04 -15.30 -8.89
N ARG A 141 5.01 -16.20 -8.70
CA ARG A 141 5.89 -16.22 -7.52
C ARG A 141 6.71 -14.92 -7.42
N LEU A 142 7.21 -14.40 -8.54
CA LEU A 142 8.00 -13.18 -8.58
C LEU A 142 7.17 -11.94 -8.21
N VAL A 143 6.00 -11.76 -8.82
CA VAL A 143 5.08 -10.66 -8.49
C VAL A 143 4.63 -10.74 -7.03
N ASN A 144 4.27 -11.94 -6.55
CA ASN A 144 3.88 -12.13 -5.15
C ASN A 144 5.03 -11.90 -4.16
N LEU A 145 6.27 -12.27 -4.50
CA LEU A 145 7.46 -11.98 -3.70
C LEU A 145 7.67 -10.47 -3.57
N PHE A 146 7.61 -9.73 -4.68
CA PHE A 146 7.73 -8.27 -4.64
C PHE A 146 6.59 -7.62 -3.86
N LEU A 147 5.34 -8.09 -3.99
CA LEU A 147 4.22 -7.62 -3.17
C LEU A 147 4.46 -7.86 -1.67
N ILE A 148 4.98 -9.03 -1.28
CA ILE A 148 5.35 -9.30 0.12
C ILE A 148 6.46 -8.34 0.59
N ILE A 149 7.51 -8.13 -0.21
CA ILE A 149 8.62 -7.22 0.13
C ILE A 149 8.12 -5.79 0.32
N THR A 150 7.25 -5.27 -0.56
CA THR A 150 6.66 -3.93 -0.43
C THR A 150 5.88 -3.79 0.88
N GLN A 151 5.00 -4.75 1.18
CA GLN A 151 4.06 -4.64 2.30
C GLN A 151 4.74 -4.85 3.65
N LEU A 152 5.69 -5.80 3.74
CA LEU A 152 6.55 -5.93 4.92
C LEU A 152 7.46 -4.71 5.07
N GLY A 153 7.96 -4.15 3.97
CA GLY A 153 8.70 -2.89 3.97
C GLY A 153 7.91 -1.72 4.55
N PHE A 154 6.64 -1.55 4.16
CA PHE A 154 5.74 -0.56 4.77
C PHE A 154 5.52 -0.83 6.26
N CYS A 155 5.36 -2.09 6.68
CA CYS A 155 5.28 -2.46 8.09
C CYS A 155 6.57 -2.09 8.88
N CYS A 156 7.76 -2.21 8.27
CA CYS A 156 9.01 -1.74 8.88
C CYS A 156 9.02 -0.21 9.05
N VAL A 157 8.62 0.55 8.02
CA VAL A 157 8.51 2.01 8.09
C VAL A 157 7.52 2.44 9.19
N TYR A 158 6.44 1.69 9.39
CA TYR A 158 5.47 1.97 10.44
C TYR A 158 6.02 1.76 11.85
N PHE A 159 6.88 0.75 12.08
CA PHE A 159 7.60 0.62 13.35
C PHE A 159 8.49 1.85 13.64
N VAL A 160 9.30 2.27 12.65
CA VAL A 160 10.21 3.43 12.81
C VAL A 160 9.45 4.74 12.99
N PHE A 161 8.39 4.97 12.19
CA PHE A 161 7.58 6.18 12.36
C PHE A 161 6.92 6.23 13.75
N LEU A 162 6.33 5.12 14.18
CA LEU A 162 5.61 5.03 15.45
C LEU A 162 6.55 5.20 16.65
N SER A 163 7.77 4.66 16.60
CA SER A 163 8.79 4.92 17.62
C SER A 163 9.20 6.38 17.66
N ASP A 164 9.54 6.97 16.51
CA ASP A 164 10.21 8.28 16.48
C ASP A 164 9.23 9.42 16.81
N ASN A 165 7.98 9.34 16.36
CA ASN A 165 6.96 10.36 16.64
C ASN A 165 6.48 10.29 18.10
N VAL A 166 6.32 9.09 18.67
CA VAL A 166 5.95 8.94 20.09
C VAL A 166 7.11 9.29 21.02
N LYS A 167 8.36 8.99 20.61
CA LYS A 167 9.57 9.45 21.30
C LYS A 167 9.58 10.99 21.40
N GLN A 168 9.45 11.71 20.27
CA GLN A 168 9.42 13.18 20.28
C GLN A 168 8.33 13.75 21.19
N VAL A 169 7.11 13.19 21.16
CA VAL A 169 6.02 13.64 22.03
C VAL A 169 6.37 13.50 23.51
N ILE A 170 7.11 12.44 23.89
CA ILE A 170 7.54 12.19 25.28
C ILE A 170 8.72 13.08 25.68
N GLU A 171 9.69 13.29 24.79
CA GLU A 171 10.82 14.22 25.00
C GLU A 171 10.34 15.66 25.25
N ALA A 172 9.27 16.04 24.55
CA ALA A 172 8.65 17.35 24.64
C ALA A 172 7.62 17.50 25.78
N ALA A 173 7.06 16.41 26.32
CA ALA A 173 5.88 16.44 27.21
C ALA A 173 6.04 17.32 28.48
N ASN A 174 7.26 17.46 29.01
CA ASN A 174 7.54 18.30 30.16
C ASN A 174 7.89 19.76 29.79
N GLY A 175 8.06 20.07 28.50
CA GLY A 175 8.38 21.40 27.98
C GLY A 175 7.33 21.99 27.02
N THR A 176 6.29 21.23 26.66
CA THR A 176 5.24 21.65 25.72
C THR A 176 4.36 22.79 26.26
N THR A 177 4.50 23.96 25.65
CA THR A 177 3.68 25.15 25.91
C THR A 177 2.41 25.17 25.06
N MET A 178 1.45 26.02 25.47
CA MET A 178 0.24 26.30 24.70
C MET A 178 0.43 27.45 23.67
N ASN A 179 1.39 28.33 23.90
CA ASN A 179 1.73 29.43 23.00
C ASN A 179 2.72 28.95 21.93
N CYS A 180 2.42 29.20 20.65
CA CYS A 180 3.21 28.71 19.52
C CYS A 180 4.29 29.71 19.04
N ASP A 181 4.25 30.95 19.53
CA ASP A 181 4.97 32.09 18.94
C ASP A 181 6.33 32.39 19.60
N THR A 182 6.64 31.76 20.73
CA THR A 182 7.86 32.00 21.53
C THR A 182 8.83 30.81 21.48
N ASN A 183 10.00 31.00 20.87
CA ASN A 183 11.04 29.97 20.69
C ASN A 183 11.86 29.64 21.96
N GLU A 184 11.34 29.86 23.16
CA GLU A 184 12.11 29.71 24.41
C GLU A 184 11.91 28.32 25.05
N THR A 185 12.88 27.45 24.75
CA THR A 185 13.34 26.32 25.58
C THR A 185 12.27 25.44 26.24
N ALA A 186 11.73 24.49 25.49
CA ALA A 186 11.31 23.23 26.08
C ALA A 186 12.52 22.54 26.73
N VAL A 187 12.42 22.15 28.01
CA VAL A 187 13.44 21.32 28.67
C VAL A 187 13.30 19.89 28.14
N ILE A 188 14.09 19.56 27.12
CA ILE A 188 14.10 18.23 26.48
C ILE A 188 14.48 17.20 27.54
N VAL A 189 13.54 16.32 27.88
CA VAL A 189 13.81 15.20 28.79
C VAL A 189 14.63 14.15 28.03
N PRO A 190 15.80 13.70 28.51
CA PRO A 190 16.58 12.69 27.82
C PRO A 190 15.79 11.36 27.80
N SER A 191 15.32 10.97 26.62
CA SER A 191 14.53 9.74 26.44
C SER A 191 15.36 8.61 25.82
N PHE A 192 14.76 7.42 25.75
CA PHE A 192 15.42 6.20 25.29
C PHE A 192 15.66 6.17 23.78
N ASP A 193 16.54 5.27 23.31
CA ASP A 193 16.73 5.01 21.88
C ASP A 193 15.41 4.52 21.24
N SER A 194 15.13 4.91 19.99
CA SER A 194 13.83 4.62 19.35
C SER A 194 13.55 3.12 19.23
N ARG A 195 14.61 2.29 19.18
CA ARG A 195 14.56 0.83 19.30
C ARG A 195 13.72 0.33 20.49
N ILE A 196 13.83 1.00 21.65
CA ILE A 196 13.10 0.62 22.87
C ILE A 196 11.60 0.89 22.67
N TYR A 197 11.24 2.01 22.04
CA TYR A 197 9.85 2.29 21.66
C TYR A 197 9.32 1.27 20.63
N MET A 198 10.12 0.83 19.65
CA MET A 198 9.72 -0.24 18.72
C MET A 198 9.39 -1.55 19.46
N LEU A 199 10.19 -1.92 20.48
CA LEU A 199 9.95 -3.10 21.32
C LEU A 199 8.74 -2.93 22.25
N ILE A 200 8.46 -1.71 22.72
CA ILE A 200 7.23 -1.40 23.48
C ILE A 200 5.98 -1.57 22.59
N PHE A 201 6.03 -1.16 21.32
CA PHE A 201 4.91 -1.30 20.38
C PHE A 201 4.71 -2.72 19.83
N LEU A 202 5.76 -3.55 19.80
CA LEU A 202 5.73 -4.93 19.32
C LEU A 202 4.58 -5.79 19.87
N PRO A 203 4.34 -5.92 21.21
CA PRO A 203 3.25 -6.73 21.74
C PRO A 203 1.86 -6.23 21.31
N PHE A 204 1.66 -4.90 21.23
CA PHE A 204 0.40 -4.32 20.76
C PHE A 204 0.15 -4.62 19.27
N ILE A 205 1.20 -4.51 18.43
CA ILE A 205 1.13 -4.85 17.01
C ILE A 205 0.87 -6.35 16.79
N ILE A 206 1.45 -7.24 17.60
CA ILE A 206 1.15 -8.68 17.58
C ILE A 206 -0.34 -8.92 17.91
N ALA A 207 -0.86 -8.30 18.98
CA ALA A 207 -2.26 -8.40 19.36
C ALA A 207 -3.21 -7.85 18.28
N LEU A 208 -2.86 -6.74 17.64
CA LEU A 208 -3.60 -6.15 16.51
C LEU A 208 -3.68 -7.14 15.34
N VAL A 209 -2.57 -7.75 14.95
CA VAL A 209 -2.47 -8.70 13.82
C VAL A 209 -3.23 -10.02 14.07
N PHE A 210 -3.50 -10.39 15.32
CA PHE A 210 -4.38 -11.50 15.67
C PHE A 210 -5.87 -11.22 15.36
N THR A 211 -6.24 -9.97 15.04
CA THR A 211 -7.58 -9.59 14.58
C THR A 211 -7.82 -10.08 13.14
N ARG A 212 -8.04 -11.39 12.97
CA ARG A 212 -8.31 -12.03 11.66
C ARG A 212 -9.51 -11.42 10.92
N ASN A 213 -10.51 -10.94 11.66
CA ASN A 213 -11.77 -10.45 11.11
C ASN A 213 -11.70 -8.95 10.79
N LEU A 214 -11.33 -8.61 9.55
CA LEU A 214 -11.32 -7.24 9.04
C LEU A 214 -12.65 -6.49 9.23
N LYS A 215 -13.80 -7.18 9.37
CA LYS A 215 -15.10 -6.57 9.69
C LYS A 215 -15.05 -5.76 11.01
N TYR A 216 -14.35 -6.21 12.04
CA TYR A 216 -14.18 -5.44 13.29
C TYR A 216 -13.15 -4.32 13.15
N LEU A 217 -12.12 -4.52 12.32
CA LEU A 217 -11.11 -3.49 12.08
C LEU A 217 -11.60 -2.41 11.10
N ALA A 218 -12.67 -2.64 10.34
CA ALA A 218 -13.24 -1.67 9.41
C ALA A 218 -13.70 -0.35 10.06
N PRO A 219 -14.50 -0.32 11.15
CA PRO A 219 -14.86 0.92 11.83
C PRO A 219 -13.67 1.59 12.53
N PHE A 220 -12.78 0.83 13.19
CA PHE A 220 -11.55 1.40 13.77
C PHE A 220 -10.63 1.98 12.70
N SER A 221 -10.52 1.31 11.55
CA SER A 221 -9.81 1.87 10.40
C SER A 221 -10.53 3.09 9.86
N PHE A 222 -11.86 3.09 9.69
CA PHE A 222 -12.59 4.29 9.27
C PHE A 222 -12.29 5.47 10.22
N MET A 223 -12.37 5.26 11.54
CA MET A 223 -11.96 6.23 12.55
C MET A 223 -10.48 6.66 12.37
N ALA A 224 -9.57 5.72 12.18
CA ALA A 224 -8.14 6.00 11.96
C ALA A 224 -7.84 6.75 10.65
N ASN A 225 -8.60 6.49 9.58
CA ASN A 225 -8.50 7.22 8.32
C ASN A 225 -9.17 8.58 8.45
N VAL A 226 -10.26 8.72 9.21
CA VAL A 226 -10.81 10.04 9.56
C VAL A 226 -9.80 10.82 10.42
N VAL A 227 -9.09 10.17 11.34
CA VAL A 227 -8.06 10.79 12.19
C VAL A 227 -6.79 11.13 11.41
N MET A 228 -6.32 10.29 10.48
CA MET A 228 -5.24 10.65 9.55
C MET A 228 -5.68 11.70 8.55
N CYS A 229 -6.91 11.61 8.01
CA CYS A 229 -7.46 12.67 7.17
C CYS A 229 -7.67 13.95 7.97
N VAL A 230 -7.97 13.94 9.27
CA VAL A 230 -8.01 15.14 10.12
C VAL A 230 -6.60 15.63 10.45
N SER A 231 -5.61 14.75 10.61
CA SER A 231 -4.21 15.15 10.81
C SER A 231 -3.63 15.79 9.54
N LEU A 232 -3.87 15.16 8.39
CA LEU A 232 -3.57 15.69 7.06
C LEU A 232 -4.39 16.94 6.77
N VAL A 233 -5.69 16.98 7.08
CA VAL A 233 -6.53 18.17 6.94
C VAL A 233 -6.13 19.25 7.92
N LEU A 234 -5.50 19.00 9.08
CA LEU A 234 -4.93 20.06 9.92
C LEU A 234 -3.64 20.63 9.30
N ILE A 235 -2.76 19.76 8.79
CA ILE A 235 -1.58 20.14 7.98
C ILE A 235 -2.00 20.91 6.71
N TYR A 236 -3.16 20.58 6.14
CA TYR A 236 -3.71 21.12 4.89
C TYR A 236 -4.80 22.20 5.12
N TYR A 237 -5.23 22.45 6.37
CA TYR A 237 -6.15 23.53 6.75
C TYR A 237 -5.43 24.87 6.70
N TYR A 238 -4.13 24.84 7.03
CA TYR A 238 -3.15 25.89 6.70
C TYR A 238 -2.95 26.07 5.18
N CYS A 239 -3.55 25.23 4.32
CA CYS A 239 -3.33 25.20 2.87
C CYS A 239 -4.59 24.75 2.06
N LEU A 240 -5.78 25.23 2.46
CA LEU A 240 -7.11 25.05 1.84
C LEU A 240 -7.88 23.74 2.14
N MET A 241 -9.03 23.88 2.82
CA MET A 241 -10.08 22.85 2.99
C MET A 241 -10.60 22.25 1.68
N VAL A 242 -10.97 20.95 1.68
CA VAL A 242 -12.25 20.38 1.17
C VAL A 242 -12.33 18.85 1.48
N LEU A 243 -13.54 18.28 1.39
CA LEU A 243 -14.01 17.05 2.04
C LEU A 243 -13.55 15.68 1.47
N PRO A 244 -13.74 14.58 2.24
CA PRO A 244 -13.39 13.20 1.88
C PRO A 244 -14.54 12.46 1.17
N LEU A 245 -14.38 11.14 1.04
CA LEU A 245 -14.97 10.26 0.04
C LEU A 245 -15.58 8.97 0.70
N GLU A 246 -16.33 8.09 0.00
CA GLU A 246 -17.15 6.96 0.59
C GLU A 246 -16.81 5.55 0.00
N ASN A 247 -17.66 4.50 -0.15
CA ASN A 247 -17.30 3.22 -0.84
C ASN A 247 -18.42 2.22 -1.36
N LYS A 248 -19.48 2.52 -2.18
CA LYS A 248 -20.30 1.50 -2.97
C LYS A 248 -20.97 1.77 -4.40
N MET A 249 -20.45 1.21 -5.55
CA MET A 249 -20.75 1.46 -7.03
C MET A 249 -21.76 0.52 -7.65
N GLN A 250 -22.36 1.00 -8.74
CA GLN A 250 -23.07 0.18 -9.73
C GLN A 250 -22.49 0.21 -11.19
N LYS A 251 -21.41 0.94 -11.53
CA LYS A 251 -21.00 1.18 -12.95
C LYS A 251 -19.48 1.07 -13.24
N PRO A 252 -18.91 -0.13 -13.42
CA PRO A 252 -17.46 -0.34 -13.62
C PRO A 252 -16.88 0.35 -14.88
N GLN A 253 -17.71 0.65 -15.88
CA GLN A 253 -17.32 1.41 -17.09
C GLN A 253 -16.68 2.79 -16.79
N ASN A 254 -16.96 3.38 -15.62
CA ASN A 254 -16.35 4.65 -15.21
C ASN A 254 -15.03 4.47 -14.42
N PHE A 255 -14.55 3.25 -14.16
CA PHE A 255 -13.39 3.00 -13.30
C PHE A 255 -12.13 3.75 -13.76
N SER A 256 -11.83 3.80 -15.06
CA SER A 256 -10.69 4.58 -15.56
C SER A 256 -10.82 6.08 -15.23
N LYS A 257 -12.02 6.66 -15.26
CA LYS A 257 -12.24 8.07 -14.85
C LYS A 257 -11.99 8.26 -13.35
N VAL A 258 -12.39 7.29 -12.51
CA VAL A 258 -12.07 7.28 -11.07
C VAL A 258 -10.56 7.26 -10.87
N LEU A 259 -9.86 6.37 -11.57
CA LEU A 259 -8.42 6.18 -11.46
C LEU A 259 -7.63 7.43 -11.91
N TYR A 260 -7.97 8.02 -13.06
CA TYR A 260 -7.31 9.23 -13.57
C TYR A 260 -7.60 10.46 -12.69
N SER A 261 -8.87 10.71 -12.34
CA SER A 261 -9.23 11.82 -11.44
C SER A 261 -8.54 11.67 -10.08
N GLY A 262 -8.54 10.45 -9.55
CA GLY A 262 -8.02 10.16 -8.23
C GLY A 262 -6.52 10.24 -8.10
N MET A 263 -5.81 9.58 -9.00
CA MET A 263 -4.35 9.66 -8.98
C MET A 263 -3.86 11.04 -9.42
N GLY A 264 -4.67 11.83 -10.16
CA GLY A 264 -4.44 13.26 -10.34
C GLY A 264 -4.45 14.02 -9.01
N ILE A 265 -5.47 13.80 -8.16
CA ILE A 265 -5.55 14.38 -6.82
C ILE A 265 -4.36 13.93 -5.95
N VAL A 266 -4.03 12.64 -5.94
CA VAL A 266 -2.83 12.11 -5.23
C VAL A 266 -1.55 12.82 -5.72
N THR A 267 -1.35 12.92 -7.04
CA THR A 267 -0.15 13.54 -7.63
C THR A 267 -0.04 15.02 -7.26
N MET A 268 -1.14 15.77 -7.30
CA MET A 268 -1.15 17.18 -6.90
C MET A 268 -0.90 17.37 -5.40
N LEU A 269 -1.47 16.52 -4.56
CA LEU A 269 -1.23 16.51 -3.09
C LEU A 269 0.22 16.13 -2.76
N TYR A 270 0.82 15.22 -3.53
CA TYR A 270 2.23 14.81 -3.40
C TYR A 270 3.17 15.96 -3.77
N ILE A 271 2.89 16.65 -4.88
CA ILE A 271 3.65 17.81 -5.34
C ILE A 271 3.50 18.97 -4.35
N SER A 272 2.29 19.30 -3.90
CA SER A 272 2.06 20.44 -3.00
C SER A 272 2.72 20.20 -1.63
N LEU A 273 2.50 19.05 -0.99
CA LEU A 273 3.15 18.76 0.30
C LEU A 273 4.67 18.71 0.18
N GLY A 274 5.21 18.06 -0.87
CA GLY A 274 6.65 18.00 -1.11
C GLY A 274 7.29 19.38 -1.30
N THR A 275 6.65 20.24 -2.12
CA THR A 275 7.16 21.58 -2.41
C THR A 275 7.03 22.51 -1.21
N ILE A 276 5.84 22.60 -0.62
CA ILE A 276 5.54 23.51 0.50
C ILE A 276 6.31 23.07 1.74
N GLY A 277 6.34 21.77 2.06
CA GLY A 277 7.13 21.24 3.17
C GLY A 277 8.61 21.56 3.05
N TYR A 278 9.20 21.49 1.84
CA TYR A 278 10.59 21.90 1.65
C TYR A 278 10.78 23.41 1.78
N VAL A 279 9.86 24.23 1.27
CA VAL A 279 9.93 25.70 1.40
C VAL A 279 9.79 26.14 2.87
N CYS A 280 8.92 25.51 3.66
CA CYS A 280 8.71 25.86 5.07
C CYS A 280 9.87 25.46 5.99
N PHE A 281 10.44 24.25 5.83
CA PHE A 281 11.48 23.72 6.72
C PHE A 281 12.91 23.85 6.16
N GLY A 282 13.04 24.14 4.87
CA GLY A 282 14.32 24.36 4.18
C GLY A 282 15.31 23.21 4.36
N GLY A 283 16.59 23.55 4.53
CA GLY A 283 17.65 22.56 4.74
C GLY A 283 17.49 21.69 6.00
N ARG A 284 16.69 22.12 6.99
CA ARG A 284 16.52 21.41 8.26
C ARG A 284 15.62 20.18 8.18
N ILE A 285 14.86 19.98 7.09
CA ILE A 285 13.89 18.88 7.02
C ILE A 285 14.54 17.49 7.18
N GLY A 286 14.09 16.77 8.22
CA GLY A 286 14.39 15.36 8.50
C GLY A 286 13.51 14.37 7.74
N GLY A 287 13.59 13.09 8.12
CA GLY A 287 13.02 11.94 7.37
C GLY A 287 11.51 11.98 7.09
N SER A 288 10.72 12.63 7.95
CA SER A 288 9.31 12.94 7.69
C SER A 288 8.93 14.31 8.22
N ILE A 289 7.98 14.98 7.56
CA ILE A 289 7.54 16.34 7.93
C ILE A 289 7.10 16.45 9.41
N THR A 290 6.49 15.40 9.97
CA THR A 290 6.03 15.36 11.37
C THR A 290 7.15 15.49 12.40
N LEU A 291 8.35 14.99 12.08
CA LEU A 291 9.53 15.08 12.95
C LEU A 291 10.12 16.51 13.03
N ASN A 292 9.59 17.44 12.23
CA ASN A 292 10.01 18.84 12.18
C ASN A 292 8.93 19.79 12.75
N LEU A 293 7.78 19.28 13.20
CA LEU A 293 6.72 20.10 13.76
C LEU A 293 7.11 20.65 15.14
N PRO A 294 6.87 21.95 15.42
CA PRO A 294 7.21 22.59 16.71
C PRO A 294 6.59 21.89 17.91
N ASP A 295 7.22 22.03 19.08
CA ASP A 295 6.83 21.32 20.29
C ASP A 295 5.72 22.02 21.11
N CYS A 296 4.61 22.37 20.43
CA CYS A 296 3.38 22.82 21.07
C CYS A 296 2.32 21.71 21.11
N TRP A 297 1.35 21.83 22.03
CA TRP A 297 0.31 20.81 22.20
C TRP A 297 -0.50 20.48 20.94
N MET A 298 -0.81 21.47 20.10
CA MET A 298 -1.52 21.23 18.83
C MET A 298 -0.74 20.28 17.91
N TYR A 299 0.58 20.47 17.78
CA TYR A 299 1.42 19.64 16.92
C TYR A 299 1.73 18.28 17.56
N GLN A 300 1.88 18.18 18.88
CA GLN A 300 2.00 16.86 19.53
C GLN A 300 0.72 16.03 19.37
N ILE A 301 -0.45 16.66 19.45
CA ILE A 301 -1.73 16.02 19.12
C ILE A 301 -1.72 15.51 17.67
N VAL A 302 -1.25 16.30 16.70
CA VAL A 302 -1.08 15.83 15.30
C VAL A 302 -0.10 14.65 15.20
N LYS A 303 1.07 14.68 15.88
CA LYS A 303 2.02 13.56 15.91
C LYS A 303 1.38 12.28 16.48
N LEU A 304 0.61 12.38 17.57
CA LEU A 304 -0.11 11.25 18.19
C LEU A 304 -1.25 10.70 17.32
N LEU A 305 -2.09 11.57 16.76
CA LEU A 305 -3.22 11.17 15.91
C LEU A 305 -2.73 10.48 14.63
N TYR A 306 -1.66 11.00 13.99
CA TYR A 306 -1.06 10.34 12.84
C TYR A 306 -0.44 8.98 13.22
N SER A 307 0.21 8.90 14.40
CA SER A 307 0.79 7.65 14.92
C SER A 307 -0.26 6.57 15.19
N LEU A 308 -1.41 6.92 15.80
CA LEU A 308 -2.57 6.04 15.96
C LEU A 308 -3.13 5.59 14.59
N GLY A 309 -3.17 6.52 13.64
CA GLY A 309 -3.53 6.27 12.25
C GLY A 309 -2.69 5.18 11.59
N ILE A 310 -1.37 5.30 11.69
CA ILE A 310 -0.40 4.32 11.18
C ILE A 310 -0.49 2.99 11.91
N TYR A 311 -0.61 3.00 13.23
CA TYR A 311 -0.79 1.78 14.03
C TYR A 311 -1.97 0.94 13.53
N ILE A 312 -3.12 1.56 13.26
CA ILE A 312 -4.30 0.85 12.74
C ILE A 312 -4.13 0.48 11.24
N THR A 313 -3.38 1.28 10.47
CA THR A 313 -3.06 1.01 9.06
C THR A 313 -2.09 -0.17 8.90
N TYR A 314 -1.22 -0.43 9.88
CA TYR A 314 -0.31 -1.57 9.89
C TYR A 314 -1.02 -2.88 9.57
N ALA A 315 -2.16 -3.15 10.20
CA ALA A 315 -2.90 -4.39 9.99
C ALA A 315 -3.51 -4.54 8.59
N LEU A 316 -3.73 -3.44 7.85
CA LEU A 316 -4.18 -3.48 6.46
C LEU A 316 -3.03 -3.81 5.50
N GLN A 317 -1.88 -3.16 5.68
CA GLN A 317 -0.66 -3.44 4.94
C GLN A 317 -0.22 -4.89 5.19
N PHE A 318 -0.27 -5.34 6.45
CA PHE A 318 0.04 -6.70 6.87
C PHE A 318 -0.95 -7.76 6.36
N TYR A 319 -2.22 -7.41 6.09
CA TYR A 319 -3.21 -8.35 5.55
C TYR A 319 -2.77 -8.92 4.19
N VAL A 320 -2.12 -8.13 3.34
CA VAL A 320 -1.68 -8.55 2.00
C VAL A 320 -0.65 -9.69 2.02
N PRO A 321 0.51 -9.60 2.72
CA PRO A 321 1.45 -10.72 2.82
C PRO A 321 0.87 -11.91 3.61
N ALA A 322 -0.05 -11.67 4.56
CA ALA A 322 -0.76 -12.73 5.27
C ALA A 322 -1.63 -13.57 4.30
N GLU A 323 -2.46 -12.94 3.46
CA GLU A 323 -3.28 -13.63 2.45
C GLU A 323 -2.44 -14.36 1.39
N ILE A 324 -1.25 -13.86 1.05
CA ILE A 324 -0.37 -14.50 0.08
C ILE A 324 0.34 -15.73 0.68
N LEU A 325 0.78 -15.64 1.95
CA LEU A 325 1.66 -16.64 2.57
C LEU A 325 0.94 -17.69 3.42
N ILE A 326 -0.14 -17.32 4.12
CA ILE A 326 -0.79 -18.21 5.10
C ILE A 326 -1.62 -19.33 4.44
N PRO A 327 -2.54 -19.07 3.48
CA PRO A 327 -3.34 -20.13 2.87
C PRO A 327 -2.53 -21.31 2.29
N PRO A 328 -1.44 -21.12 1.51
CA PRO A 328 -0.65 -22.24 0.99
C PRO A 328 0.20 -22.96 2.04
N ALA A 329 0.40 -22.38 3.23
CA ALA A 329 1.04 -23.04 4.37
C ALA A 329 0.02 -23.84 5.20
N VAL A 330 -1.13 -23.23 5.52
CA VAL A 330 -2.24 -23.87 6.24
C VAL A 330 -2.78 -25.08 5.48
N ALA A 331 -2.88 -24.99 4.15
CA ALA A 331 -3.32 -26.10 3.30
C ALA A 331 -2.40 -27.35 3.32
N ARG A 332 -1.19 -27.27 3.92
CA ARG A 332 -0.24 -28.38 4.03
C ARG A 332 -0.27 -29.09 5.38
N VAL A 333 -1.00 -28.57 6.38
CA VAL A 333 -0.97 -29.08 7.75
C VAL A 333 -2.30 -29.65 8.21
N ARG A 334 -2.28 -30.48 9.26
CA ARG A 334 -3.48 -31.07 9.86
C ARG A 334 -4.40 -29.95 10.39
N PRO A 335 -5.75 -30.08 10.31
CA PRO A 335 -6.68 -29.02 10.75
C PRO A 335 -6.49 -28.53 12.20
N ARG A 336 -6.04 -29.40 13.12
CA ARG A 336 -5.72 -29.03 14.51
C ARG A 336 -4.50 -28.08 14.62
N LEU A 337 -3.59 -28.11 13.65
CA LEU A 337 -2.41 -27.25 13.59
C LEU A 337 -2.63 -25.98 12.75
N ALA A 338 -3.66 -25.95 11.90
CA ALA A 338 -3.97 -24.81 11.02
C ALA A 338 -4.02 -23.46 11.77
N LEU A 339 -4.68 -23.43 12.92
CA LEU A 339 -4.79 -22.23 13.77
C LEU A 339 -3.43 -21.78 14.33
N LEU A 340 -2.58 -22.73 14.75
CA LEU A 340 -1.24 -22.45 15.27
C LEU A 340 -0.28 -22.00 14.17
N VAL A 341 -0.43 -22.53 12.95
CA VAL A 341 0.39 -22.15 11.79
C VAL A 341 0.02 -20.75 11.27
N ASP A 342 -1.27 -20.40 11.20
CA ASP A 342 -1.68 -19.01 10.89
C ASP A 342 -1.13 -18.02 11.94
N LEU A 343 -1.30 -18.29 13.25
CA LEU A 343 -0.77 -17.40 14.29
C LEU A 343 0.77 -17.36 14.29
N GLY A 344 1.44 -18.50 14.11
CA GLY A 344 2.89 -18.59 14.07
C GLY A 344 3.50 -17.81 12.90
N ILE A 345 2.91 -17.90 11.70
CA ILE A 345 3.33 -17.10 10.54
C ILE A 345 3.05 -15.62 10.80
N ARG A 346 1.90 -15.26 11.40
CA ARG A 346 1.59 -13.87 11.79
C ARG A 346 2.64 -13.29 12.72
N VAL A 347 2.96 -13.96 13.83
CA VAL A 347 4.00 -13.52 14.77
C VAL A 347 5.37 -13.45 14.08
N GLY A 348 5.75 -14.48 13.32
CA GLY A 348 7.05 -14.53 12.63
C GLY A 348 7.26 -13.37 11.64
N LEU A 349 6.23 -13.00 10.89
CA LEU A 349 6.29 -11.83 9.99
C LEU A 349 6.38 -10.50 10.75
N VAL A 350 5.63 -10.34 11.86
CA VAL A 350 5.71 -9.12 12.70
C VAL A 350 7.11 -8.99 13.34
N LEU A 351 7.65 -10.09 13.87
CA LEU A 351 9.01 -10.13 14.43
C LEU A 351 10.07 -9.79 13.37
N LEU A 352 9.93 -10.32 12.15
CA LEU A 352 10.81 -9.98 11.03
C LEU A 352 10.78 -8.48 10.71
N THR A 353 9.60 -7.86 10.63
CA THR A 353 9.48 -6.42 10.35
C THR A 353 10.00 -5.54 11.48
N CYS A 354 9.84 -5.97 12.75
CA CYS A 354 10.40 -5.28 13.91
C CYS A 354 11.94 -5.39 13.92
N ALA A 355 12.50 -6.57 13.64
CA ALA A 355 13.94 -6.78 13.56
C ALA A 355 14.60 -5.95 12.44
N LEU A 356 13.94 -5.82 11.29
CA LEU A 356 14.40 -4.96 10.18
C LEU A 356 14.35 -3.47 10.55
N ALA A 357 13.30 -3.02 11.24
CA ALA A 357 13.20 -1.64 11.75
C ALA A 357 14.27 -1.32 12.81
N ILE A 358 14.59 -2.28 13.69
CA ILE A 358 15.67 -2.14 14.68
C ILE A 358 17.05 -2.15 13.99
N LEU A 359 17.22 -2.90 12.89
CA LEU A 359 18.48 -2.91 12.14
C LEU A 359 18.73 -1.57 11.42
N ILE A 360 17.70 -0.98 10.82
CA ILE A 360 17.76 0.30 10.09
C ILE A 360 16.72 1.28 10.68
N PRO A 361 17.00 1.91 11.84
CA PRO A 361 16.10 2.88 12.48
C PRO A 361 16.25 4.27 11.83
N GLU A 362 16.09 4.33 10.50
CA GLU A 362 16.28 5.50 9.66
C GLU A 362 15.14 5.55 8.64
N LEU A 363 14.11 6.35 8.91
CA LEU A 363 12.84 6.30 8.18
C LEU A 363 12.99 6.62 6.68
N ASP A 364 13.85 7.56 6.31
CA ASP A 364 14.14 7.92 4.93
C ASP A 364 14.81 6.77 4.17
N LEU A 365 15.76 6.08 4.79
CA LEU A 365 16.49 4.96 4.19
C LEU A 365 15.61 3.74 3.97
N VAL A 366 14.73 3.39 4.93
CA VAL A 366 13.80 2.27 4.77
C VAL A 366 12.77 2.58 3.68
N ILE A 367 12.23 3.81 3.61
CA ILE A 367 11.33 4.22 2.52
C ILE A 367 12.05 4.15 1.16
N SER A 368 13.28 4.67 1.07
CA SER A 368 14.09 4.67 -0.16
C SER A 368 14.41 3.25 -0.66
N LEU A 369 14.86 2.37 0.24
CA LEU A 369 15.23 0.99 -0.09
C LEU A 369 14.02 0.15 -0.53
N VAL A 370 12.90 0.24 0.21
CA VAL A 370 11.65 -0.47 -0.14
C VAL A 370 11.06 0.06 -1.44
N GLY A 371 11.09 1.39 -1.64
CA GLY A 371 10.62 2.05 -2.86
C GLY A 371 11.43 1.63 -4.09
N SER A 372 12.75 1.78 -4.03
CA SER A 372 13.65 1.47 -5.17
C SER A 372 13.59 0.01 -5.58
N ILE A 373 13.67 -0.94 -4.65
CA ILE A 373 13.58 -2.37 -4.95
C ILE A 373 12.17 -2.75 -5.43
N SER A 374 11.14 -2.45 -4.64
CA SER A 374 9.84 -3.10 -4.83
C SER A 374 8.83 -2.28 -5.62
N SER A 375 8.82 -0.95 -5.47
CA SER A 375 7.91 -0.09 -6.24
C SER A 375 8.32 -0.02 -7.71
N SER A 376 9.62 0.14 -8.01
CA SER A 376 10.14 0.09 -9.40
C SER A 376 9.71 -1.19 -10.13
N ALA A 377 9.84 -2.35 -9.48
CA ALA A 377 9.43 -3.63 -10.03
C ALA A 377 7.92 -3.70 -10.30
N LEU A 378 7.10 -3.44 -9.28
CA LEU A 378 5.64 -3.59 -9.34
C LEU A 378 4.93 -2.53 -10.18
N ALA A 379 5.43 -1.28 -10.19
CA ALA A 379 4.75 -0.14 -10.80
C ALA A 379 5.29 0.23 -12.19
N LEU A 380 6.56 -0.07 -12.52
CA LEU A 380 7.20 0.40 -13.75
C LEU A 380 7.73 -0.73 -14.64
N ILE A 381 8.24 -1.83 -14.07
CA ILE A 381 8.78 -2.96 -14.86
C ILE A 381 7.66 -3.94 -15.23
N PHE A 382 6.91 -4.46 -14.26
CA PHE A 382 5.93 -5.52 -14.50
C PHE A 382 4.69 -5.11 -15.30
N PRO A 383 4.08 -3.91 -15.19
CA PRO A 383 2.90 -3.57 -15.98
C PRO A 383 3.18 -3.47 -17.50
N PRO A 384 4.26 -2.79 -17.97
CA PRO A 384 4.62 -2.79 -19.39
C PRO A 384 4.95 -4.18 -19.94
N LEU A 385 5.67 -5.02 -19.19
CA LEU A 385 5.97 -6.40 -19.57
C LEU A 385 4.69 -7.24 -19.69
N LEU A 386 3.78 -7.13 -18.72
CA LEU A 386 2.47 -7.77 -18.79
C LEU A 386 1.67 -7.27 -20.00
N GLN A 387 1.77 -6.00 -20.39
CA GLN A 387 1.11 -5.49 -21.60
C GLN A 387 1.66 -6.13 -22.86
N ILE A 388 2.99 -6.24 -23.00
CA ILE A 388 3.63 -6.89 -24.15
C ILE A 388 3.21 -8.36 -24.25
N ILE A 389 3.24 -9.08 -23.12
CA ILE A 389 2.88 -10.50 -23.04
C ILE A 389 1.39 -10.71 -23.37
N THR A 390 0.49 -9.92 -22.76
CA THR A 390 -0.98 -10.08 -22.89
C THR A 390 -1.50 -9.82 -24.29
N PHE A 391 -0.89 -8.88 -25.02
CA PHE A 391 -1.32 -8.44 -26.36
C PHE A 391 -0.41 -8.96 -27.49
N HIS A 392 0.52 -9.88 -27.20
CA HIS A 392 1.48 -10.42 -28.18
C HIS A 392 0.82 -11.01 -29.43
N THR A 393 -0.32 -11.67 -29.27
CA THR A 393 -1.08 -12.32 -30.34
C THR A 393 -1.96 -11.37 -31.16
N GLU A 394 -2.13 -10.12 -30.73
CA GLU A 394 -3.13 -9.19 -31.27
C GLU A 394 -2.51 -8.11 -32.20
N GLY A 395 -1.23 -8.27 -32.55
CA GLY A 395 -0.48 -7.38 -33.47
C GLY A 395 0.16 -6.19 -32.75
N ILE A 396 1.48 -6.22 -32.59
CA ILE A 396 2.22 -5.19 -31.84
C ILE A 396 2.71 -4.08 -32.77
N SER A 397 2.30 -2.83 -32.50
CA SER A 397 2.90 -1.64 -33.14
C SER A 397 4.26 -1.32 -32.54
N ASN A 398 5.23 -0.90 -33.38
CA ASN A 398 6.57 -0.48 -32.93
C ASN A 398 6.51 0.59 -31.83
N TRP A 399 5.57 1.55 -31.92
CA TRP A 399 5.38 2.58 -30.90
C TRP A 399 4.95 1.99 -29.55
N PHE A 400 4.06 1.00 -29.54
CA PHE A 400 3.64 0.31 -28.32
C PHE A 400 4.82 -0.42 -27.66
N LEU A 401 5.69 -1.06 -28.45
CA LEU A 401 6.87 -1.77 -27.95
C LEU A 401 7.90 -0.78 -27.38
N ILE A 402 8.25 0.26 -28.12
CA ILE A 402 9.19 1.32 -27.69
C ILE A 402 8.71 1.97 -26.39
N LYS A 403 7.43 2.36 -26.33
CA LYS A 403 6.81 2.98 -25.14
C LYS A 403 6.87 2.07 -23.92
N ASN A 404 6.59 0.77 -24.07
CA ASN A 404 6.64 -0.17 -22.95
C ASN A 404 8.09 -0.49 -22.52
N PHE A 405 9.01 -0.61 -23.47
CA PHE A 405 10.44 -0.80 -23.18
C PHE A 405 11.05 0.40 -22.44
N ALA A 406 10.76 1.63 -22.89
CA ALA A 406 11.27 2.85 -22.26
C ALA A 406 10.81 3.00 -20.79
N ILE A 407 9.55 2.70 -20.49
CA ILE A 407 9.03 2.72 -19.10
C ILE A 407 9.70 1.63 -18.25
N SER A 408 9.82 0.41 -18.79
CA SER A 408 10.48 -0.69 -18.08
C SER A 408 11.97 -0.42 -17.86
N PHE A 409 12.65 0.25 -18.79
CA PHE A 409 14.05 0.66 -18.65
C PHE A 409 14.21 1.76 -17.60
N LEU A 410 13.32 2.77 -17.57
CA LEU A 410 13.29 3.76 -16.49
C LEU A 410 13.08 3.11 -15.12
N GLY A 411 12.19 2.11 -15.03
CA GLY A 411 12.01 1.29 -13.83
C GLY A 411 13.27 0.52 -13.44
N LEU A 412 14.00 -0.05 -14.40
CA LEU A 412 15.26 -0.76 -14.13
C LEU A 412 16.37 0.19 -13.65
N VAL A 413 16.49 1.38 -14.24
CA VAL A 413 17.45 2.41 -13.79
C VAL A 413 17.10 2.87 -12.36
N GLY A 414 15.83 3.15 -12.07
CA GLY A 414 15.36 3.51 -10.73
C GLY A 414 15.57 2.39 -9.70
N PHE A 415 15.40 1.13 -10.10
CA PHE A 415 15.71 -0.03 -9.28
C PHE A 415 17.20 -0.10 -8.92
N VAL A 416 18.08 -0.09 -9.92
CA VAL A 416 19.53 -0.27 -9.71
C VAL A 416 20.12 0.93 -8.97
N ALA A 417 19.89 2.15 -9.45
CA ALA A 417 20.46 3.35 -8.86
C ALA A 417 19.91 3.62 -7.45
N GLY A 418 18.59 3.51 -7.26
CA GLY A 418 17.97 3.73 -5.95
C GLY A 418 18.39 2.70 -4.90
N THR A 419 18.52 1.43 -5.29
CA THR A 419 18.99 0.36 -4.38
C THR A 419 20.45 0.58 -4.00
N TYR A 420 21.31 0.90 -4.98
CA TYR A 420 22.72 1.22 -4.74
C TYR A 420 22.90 2.40 -3.78
N ILE A 421 22.24 3.53 -4.06
CA ILE A 421 22.31 4.75 -3.22
C ILE A 421 21.82 4.44 -1.80
N SER A 422 20.70 3.74 -1.66
CA SER A 422 20.14 3.38 -0.34
C SER A 422 21.11 2.51 0.46
N ILE A 423 21.73 1.49 -0.16
CA ILE A 423 22.70 0.60 0.52
C ILE A 423 23.97 1.35 0.92
N VAL A 424 24.53 2.19 0.04
CA VAL A 424 25.73 2.99 0.35
C VAL A 424 25.49 3.93 1.52
N GLU A 425 24.34 4.63 1.55
CA GLU A 425 23.99 5.55 2.63
C GLU A 425 23.72 4.81 3.96
N ILE A 426 23.08 3.63 3.94
CA ILE A 426 22.93 2.77 5.13
C ILE A 426 24.31 2.39 5.70
N ILE A 427 25.25 1.95 4.84
CA ILE A 427 26.61 1.59 5.26
C ILE A 427 27.31 2.81 5.86
N HIS A 428 27.28 3.96 5.17
CA HIS A 428 27.93 5.19 5.60
C HIS A 428 27.40 5.70 6.96
N ARG A 429 26.07 5.80 7.15
CA ARG A 429 25.47 6.19 8.44
C ARG A 429 25.79 5.18 9.55
N SER A 430 25.85 3.88 9.25
CA SER A 430 26.20 2.85 10.25
C SER A 430 27.65 2.97 10.77
N HIS A 431 28.60 3.27 9.87
CA HIS A 431 29.99 3.54 10.24
C HIS A 431 30.13 4.82 11.05
N SER A 432 29.46 5.90 10.62
CA SER A 432 29.45 7.19 11.33
C SER A 432 28.94 7.03 12.77
N LYS A 433 27.78 6.38 12.98
CA LYS A 433 27.24 6.11 14.33
C LYS A 433 28.21 5.29 15.19
N ARG A 434 28.82 4.22 14.66
CA ARG A 434 29.81 3.42 15.40
C ARG A 434 31.05 4.22 15.79
N SER A 435 31.55 5.09 14.91
CA SER A 435 32.70 5.96 15.20
C SER A 435 32.37 7.00 16.27
N GLY A 436 31.18 7.62 16.20
CA GLY A 436 30.71 8.56 17.21
C GLY A 436 30.54 7.91 18.59
N THR A 437 30.02 6.69 18.67
CA THR A 437 29.96 5.95 19.94
C THR A 437 31.35 5.70 20.53
N LEU A 438 32.35 5.35 19.71
CA LEU A 438 33.71 5.14 20.19
C LEU A 438 34.32 6.43 20.78
N GLN A 439 34.06 7.60 20.18
CA GLN A 439 34.50 8.91 20.69
C GLN A 439 33.74 9.42 21.93
N VAL A 440 32.82 8.63 22.49
CA VAL A 440 32.15 8.90 23.78
C VAL A 440 32.63 7.94 24.89
N PHE A 441 33.43 6.93 24.53
CA PHE A 441 34.04 5.97 25.46
C PHE A 441 35.57 6.09 25.58
N TRP A 442 36.17 7.13 24.97
CA TRP A 442 37.59 7.49 25.02
C TRP A 442 37.74 9.01 25.17
#